data_AF-I9AKN4-F1
#
_entry.id   AF-I9AKN4-F1
#
_cell.length_a   1.000
_cell.length_b   1.000
_cell.length_c   1.000
_cell.angle_alpha   90.00
_cell.angle_beta   90.00
_cell.angle_gamma   90.00
#
_symmetry.space_group_name_H-M   'P 1'
#
loop_
_entity.id
_entity.type
_entity.pdbx_description
1 polymer ?
#
loop_
_entity_poly.entity_id
_entity_poly.type
_entity_poly.pdbx_seq_one_letter_code
_entity_poly.pdbx_strand_id
1 'polypeptide(L)'
;MSISLIIPIGADNIEYENYMPYIFNFAPDGISLCIKSIQGLDLNRFDNIYFTILEKYDKKYYLSLLLKLQFKKLGLSNAKVVVLDEPTTSQAETVYRTVNCENIEGAIFVKDPDGYFCGDFTIANSIAIYPLDKLEMVNPRNKSYVELDDQFYITNIIEKKIISRFFNAGGYIFDDAAVFCKYYERLYLYEQLFMSHIVYAMLLDNIPFRPFEVKDFQDWGSERDCNYYLLDRLWKY
;
A
#
# COMPACT_ATOMS: atom_id res chain seq x y z
N MET A 1 -17.16 -11.52 -7.38
CA MET A 1 -16.56 -10.23 -7.73
C MET A 1 -15.07 -10.43 -7.63
N SER A 2 -14.32 -10.16 -8.70
CA SER A 2 -12.86 -10.33 -8.69
C SER A 2 -12.21 -9.20 -7.87
N ILE A 3 -11.08 -9.50 -7.25
CA ILE A 3 -10.26 -8.50 -6.58
C ILE A 3 -8.77 -8.74 -6.82
N SER A 4 -8.06 -7.67 -7.19
CA SER A 4 -6.62 -7.69 -7.40
C SER A 4 -5.89 -6.89 -6.33
N LEU A 5 -4.81 -7.43 -5.77
CA LEU A 5 -3.94 -6.73 -4.83
C LEU A 5 -2.82 -6.00 -5.58
N ILE A 6 -2.58 -4.73 -5.29
CA ILE A 6 -1.53 -3.90 -5.89
C ILE A 6 -0.62 -3.37 -4.79
N ILE A 7 0.67 -3.65 -4.91
CA ILE A 7 1.74 -3.14 -4.06
C ILE A 7 2.55 -2.14 -4.90
N PRO A 8 2.28 -0.82 -4.78
CA PRO A 8 2.91 0.20 -5.59
C PRO A 8 4.29 0.59 -5.02
N ILE A 9 5.35 0.31 -5.78
CA ILE A 9 6.76 0.60 -5.45
C ILE A 9 7.42 1.33 -6.66
N GLY A 10 6.69 2.28 -7.25
CA GLY A 10 7.08 3.01 -8.47
C GLY A 10 7.77 4.37 -8.23
N ALA A 11 8.14 4.69 -6.98
CA ALA A 11 8.72 5.97 -6.61
C ALA A 11 10.22 6.07 -6.94
N ASP A 12 10.65 7.23 -7.44
CA ASP A 12 12.07 7.54 -7.69
C ASP A 12 12.62 8.43 -6.57
N ASN A 13 13.32 7.82 -5.60
CA ASN A 13 14.01 8.54 -4.53
C ASN A 13 15.50 8.62 -4.82
N ILE A 14 16.10 9.79 -4.59
CA ILE A 14 17.52 10.05 -4.87
C ILE A 14 18.47 9.12 -4.10
N GLU A 15 18.05 8.67 -2.91
CA GLU A 15 18.81 7.72 -2.09
C GLU A 15 18.96 6.35 -2.76
N TYR A 16 17.98 5.95 -3.58
CA TYR A 16 17.97 4.66 -4.26
C TYR A 16 18.95 4.60 -5.44
N GLU A 17 19.51 5.75 -5.83
CA GLU A 17 20.63 5.80 -6.76
C GLU A 17 21.89 5.20 -6.17
N ASN A 18 22.06 5.21 -4.84
CA ASN A 18 23.27 4.67 -4.21
C ASN A 18 23.02 3.33 -3.52
N TYR A 19 21.81 3.10 -3.03
CA TYR A 19 21.44 1.92 -2.26
C TYR A 19 20.17 1.26 -2.81
N MET A 20 20.00 -0.04 -2.60
CA MET A 20 18.74 -0.69 -2.92
C MET A 20 17.63 -0.13 -2.00
N PRO A 21 16.41 0.14 -2.52
CA PRO A 21 15.31 0.60 -1.68
C PRO A 21 15.07 -0.38 -0.51
N TYR A 22 14.99 0.14 0.72
CA TYR A 22 14.98 -0.69 1.92
C TYR A 22 13.83 -1.70 1.95
N ILE A 23 12.69 -1.39 1.33
CA ILE A 23 11.53 -2.29 1.24
C ILE A 23 11.84 -3.61 0.50
N PHE A 24 12.92 -3.67 -0.28
CA PHE A 24 13.41 -4.91 -0.89
C PHE A 24 14.39 -5.68 0.00
N ASN A 25 14.93 -5.06 1.06
CA ASN A 25 15.77 -5.73 2.04
C ASN A 25 14.99 -6.85 2.73
N PHE A 26 15.75 -7.76 3.33
CA PHE A 26 15.20 -8.95 3.95
C PHE A 26 14.88 -8.74 5.42
N ALA A 27 13.70 -9.21 5.83
CA ALA A 27 13.41 -9.51 7.22
C ALA A 27 14.29 -10.67 7.72
N PRO A 28 14.36 -10.92 9.04
CA PRO A 28 15.23 -11.97 9.60
C PRO A 28 14.94 -13.39 9.09
N ASP A 29 13.73 -13.65 8.57
CA ASP A 29 13.34 -14.91 7.93
C ASP A 29 13.76 -15.02 6.44
N GLY A 30 14.48 -14.01 5.93
CA GLY A 30 14.97 -13.94 4.56
C GLY A 30 13.91 -13.54 3.54
N ILE A 31 12.75 -13.03 3.96
CA ILE A 31 11.69 -12.56 3.07
C ILE A 31 11.81 -11.05 2.88
N SER A 32 11.67 -10.55 1.65
CA SER A 32 11.70 -9.11 1.41
C SER A 32 10.56 -8.39 2.11
N LEU A 33 10.83 -7.22 2.68
CA LEU A 33 9.84 -6.45 3.46
C LEU A 33 8.57 -6.17 2.67
N CYS A 34 8.66 -5.83 1.38
CA CYS A 34 7.48 -5.61 0.54
C CYS A 34 6.59 -6.86 0.41
N ILE A 35 7.16 -8.07 0.40
CA ILE A 35 6.38 -9.33 0.45
C ILE A 35 5.90 -9.59 1.87
N LYS A 36 6.72 -9.29 2.88
CA LYS A 36 6.34 -9.40 4.29
C LYS A 36 5.11 -8.56 4.61
N SER A 37 5.01 -7.37 4.03
CA SER A 37 3.91 -6.40 4.22
C SER A 37 2.52 -6.98 3.95
N ILE A 38 2.42 -7.99 3.07
CA ILE A 38 1.16 -8.61 2.67
C ILE A 38 0.88 -9.94 3.37
N GLN A 39 1.82 -10.49 4.16
CA GLN A 39 1.66 -11.81 4.79
C GLN A 39 0.60 -11.87 5.91
N GLY A 40 0.11 -10.73 6.38
CA GLY A 40 -0.98 -10.67 7.35
C GLY A 40 -2.37 -10.74 6.70
N LEU A 41 -2.44 -10.72 5.37
CA LEU A 41 -3.67 -10.82 4.59
C LEU A 41 -3.92 -12.27 4.17
N ASP A 42 -5.19 -12.65 3.97
CA ASP A 42 -5.54 -13.91 3.32
C ASP A 42 -5.36 -13.78 1.80
N LEU A 43 -4.16 -14.15 1.33
CA LEU A 43 -3.74 -14.00 -0.05
C LEU A 43 -4.54 -14.86 -1.05
N ASN A 44 -5.26 -15.88 -0.57
CA ASN A 44 -6.10 -16.74 -1.43
C ASN A 44 -7.36 -16.03 -1.92
N ARG A 45 -7.70 -14.88 -1.34
CA ARG A 45 -8.86 -14.08 -1.71
C ARG A 45 -8.64 -13.22 -2.95
N PHE A 46 -7.39 -13.03 -3.37
CA PHE A 46 -7.04 -12.22 -4.52
C PHE A 46 -6.87 -13.10 -5.75
N ASP A 47 -7.46 -12.69 -6.86
CA ASP A 47 -7.27 -13.37 -8.13
C ASP A 47 -5.85 -13.17 -8.65
N ASN A 48 -5.32 -11.95 -8.49
CA ASN A 48 -3.97 -11.56 -8.88
C ASN A 48 -3.32 -10.65 -7.83
N ILE A 49 -2.00 -10.75 -7.70
CA ILE A 49 -1.19 -9.89 -6.83
C ILE A 49 -0.11 -9.22 -7.68
N TYR A 50 -0.11 -7.89 -7.73
CA TYR A 50 0.81 -7.11 -8.55
C TYR A 50 1.79 -6.34 -7.66
N PHE A 51 3.09 -6.59 -7.88
CA PHE A 51 4.16 -5.76 -7.34
C PHE A 51 4.65 -4.84 -8.45
N THR A 52 4.36 -3.55 -8.34
CA THR A 52 4.73 -2.58 -9.38
C THR A 52 6.02 -1.89 -9.00
N ILE A 53 7.05 -2.02 -9.83
CA ILE A 53 8.40 -1.49 -9.59
C ILE A 53 8.87 -0.62 -10.75
N LEU A 54 9.91 0.17 -10.53
CA LEU A 54 10.54 1.01 -11.56
C LEU A 54 11.69 0.29 -12.29
N GLU A 55 11.71 0.36 -13.62
CA GLU A 55 12.69 -0.29 -14.50
C GLU A 55 14.13 0.15 -14.20
N LYS A 56 14.33 1.44 -13.90
CA LYS A 56 15.61 2.02 -13.45
C LYS A 56 16.25 1.19 -12.34
N TYR A 57 15.45 0.78 -11.34
CA TYR A 57 15.92 0.02 -10.19
C TYR A 57 15.92 -1.48 -10.43
N ASP A 58 14.99 -1.99 -11.24
CA ASP A 58 14.98 -3.40 -11.64
C ASP A 58 16.27 -3.78 -12.36
N LYS A 59 16.69 -2.99 -13.36
CA LYS A 59 17.94 -3.21 -14.10
C LYS A 59 19.17 -3.16 -13.21
N LYS A 60 19.16 -2.30 -12.18
CA LYS A 60 20.31 -2.08 -11.30
C LYS A 60 20.46 -3.17 -10.24
N TYR A 61 19.35 -3.61 -9.64
CA TYR A 61 19.36 -4.50 -8.48
C TYR A 61 18.70 -5.87 -8.74
N TYR A 62 18.26 -6.15 -9.97
CA TYR A 62 17.59 -7.39 -10.36
C TYR A 62 16.34 -7.70 -9.52
N LEU A 63 15.55 -6.67 -9.22
CA LEU A 63 14.43 -6.73 -8.27
C LEU A 63 13.33 -7.70 -8.71
N SER A 64 13.01 -7.73 -10.00
CA SER A 64 11.99 -8.62 -10.57
C SER A 64 12.41 -10.08 -10.45
N LEU A 65 13.68 -10.40 -10.63
CA LEU A 65 14.23 -11.74 -10.42
C LEU A 65 14.14 -12.14 -8.95
N LEU A 66 14.56 -11.23 -8.05
CA LEU A 66 14.50 -11.43 -6.60
C LEU A 66 13.07 -11.72 -6.12
N LEU A 67 12.09 -10.92 -6.56
CA LEU A 67 10.68 -11.11 -6.21
C LEU A 67 10.13 -12.44 -6.75
N LYS A 68 10.39 -12.76 -8.04
CA LYS A 68 9.94 -14.01 -8.66
C LYS A 68 10.47 -15.26 -7.93
N LEU A 69 11.71 -15.23 -7.45
CA LEU A 69 12.28 -16.32 -6.66
C LEU A 69 11.54 -16.50 -5.32
N GLN A 70 11.18 -15.39 -4.66
CA GLN A 70 10.42 -15.45 -3.41
C GLN A 70 8.97 -15.89 -3.63
N PHE A 71 8.32 -15.44 -4.71
CA PHE A 71 6.98 -15.91 -5.08
C PHE A 71 6.96 -17.43 -5.24
N LYS A 72 7.96 -17.98 -5.96
CA LYS A 72 8.11 -19.44 -6.11
C LYS A 72 8.33 -20.15 -4.77
N LYS A 73 9.20 -19.60 -3.91
CA LYS A 73 9.47 -20.16 -2.57
C LYS A 73 8.22 -20.18 -1.69
N LEU A 74 7.37 -19.16 -1.79
CA LEU A 74 6.16 -18.98 -0.98
C LEU A 74 4.90 -19.57 -1.60
N GLY A 75 4.97 -20.12 -2.82
CA GLY A 75 3.81 -20.66 -3.52
C GLY A 75 2.83 -19.61 -4.03
N LEU A 76 3.27 -18.35 -4.21
CA LEU A 76 2.44 -17.25 -4.73
C LEU A 76 2.34 -17.32 -6.26
N SER A 77 1.56 -18.26 -6.77
CA SER A 77 1.43 -18.51 -8.22
C SER A 77 0.68 -17.42 -8.99
N ASN A 78 -0.16 -16.65 -8.31
CA ASN A 78 -0.92 -15.53 -8.85
C ASN A 78 -0.23 -14.17 -8.67
N ALA A 79 1.02 -14.17 -8.18
CA ALA A 79 1.81 -12.95 -8.02
C ALA A 79 2.63 -12.63 -9.28
N LYS A 80 2.60 -11.37 -9.70
CA LYS A 80 3.30 -10.84 -10.88
C LYS A 80 4.06 -9.56 -10.52
N VAL A 81 5.21 -9.38 -11.15
CA VAL A 81 5.96 -8.11 -11.10
C VAL A 81 5.59 -7.29 -12.34
N VAL A 82 5.12 -6.07 -12.13
CA VAL A 82 4.85 -5.07 -13.17
C VAL A 82 5.99 -4.07 -13.16
N VAL A 83 6.64 -3.85 -14.30
CA VAL A 83 7.81 -2.95 -14.38
C VAL A 83 7.41 -1.72 -15.20
N LEU A 84 7.39 -0.56 -14.56
CA LEU A 84 7.16 0.73 -15.22
C LEU A 84 8.49 1.27 -15.75
N ASP A 85 8.50 1.74 -16.98
CA ASP A 85 9.66 2.35 -17.64
C ASP A 85 10.02 3.73 -17.09
N GLU A 86 9.00 4.53 -16.78
CA GLU A 86 9.14 5.88 -16.25
C GLU A 86 8.78 5.96 -14.75
N PRO A 87 9.45 6.84 -13.98
CA PRO A 87 9.11 7.06 -12.58
C PRO A 87 7.73 7.69 -12.45
N THR A 88 7.07 7.41 -11.33
CA THR A 88 5.79 8.05 -11.01
C THR A 88 5.98 9.14 -9.96
N THR A 89 5.14 10.15 -10.02
CA THR A 89 5.10 11.29 -9.10
C THR A 89 4.34 10.98 -7.82
N SER A 90 3.52 9.92 -7.82
CA SER A 90 2.70 9.53 -6.68
C SER A 90 2.38 8.04 -6.66
N GLN A 91 1.97 7.56 -5.48
CA GLN A 91 1.39 6.23 -5.33
C GLN A 91 0.14 6.04 -6.20
N ALA A 92 -0.72 7.05 -6.25
CA ALA A 92 -1.94 7.02 -7.06
C ALA A 92 -1.64 6.81 -8.54
N GLU A 93 -0.62 7.49 -9.06
CA GLU A 93 -0.13 7.28 -10.42
C GLU A 93 0.42 5.87 -10.63
N THR A 94 1.20 5.33 -9.68
CA THR A 94 1.68 3.94 -9.78
C THR A 94 0.52 2.95 -9.91
N VAL A 95 -0.53 3.12 -9.09
CA VAL A 95 -1.73 2.26 -9.13
C VAL A 95 -2.44 2.42 -10.47
N TYR A 96 -2.68 3.66 -10.93
CA TYR A 96 -3.32 3.94 -12.22
C TYR A 96 -2.58 3.30 -13.39
N ARG A 97 -1.26 3.46 -13.46
CA ARG A 97 -0.43 2.84 -14.50
C ARG A 97 -0.48 1.31 -14.42
N THR A 98 -0.48 0.75 -13.21
CA THR A 98 -0.62 -0.71 -13.02
C THR A 98 -1.94 -1.22 -13.58
N VAL A 99 -3.05 -0.58 -13.23
CA VAL A 99 -4.39 -0.93 -13.71
C VAL A 99 -4.44 -0.93 -15.24
N ASN A 100 -3.88 0.10 -15.86
CA ASN A 100 -3.88 0.24 -17.33
C ASN A 100 -2.93 -0.75 -18.03
N CYS A 101 -1.73 -0.98 -17.49
CA CYS A 101 -0.77 -1.92 -18.08
C CYS A 101 -1.27 -3.37 -18.03
N GLU A 102 -1.97 -3.74 -16.96
CA GLU A 102 -2.44 -5.11 -16.73
C GLU A 102 -3.91 -5.31 -17.12
N ASN A 103 -4.60 -4.26 -17.56
CA ASN A 103 -6.04 -4.25 -17.87
C ASN A 103 -6.87 -4.82 -16.70
N ILE A 104 -6.62 -4.31 -15.49
CA ILE A 104 -7.27 -4.79 -14.27
C ILE A 104 -8.74 -4.37 -14.28
N GLU A 105 -9.63 -5.35 -14.12
CA GLU A 105 -11.07 -5.15 -13.99
C GLU A 105 -11.56 -5.59 -12.60
N GLY A 106 -12.69 -5.03 -12.15
CA GLY A 106 -13.26 -5.32 -10.84
C GLY A 106 -12.57 -4.54 -9.71
N ALA A 107 -12.57 -5.10 -8.50
CA ALA A 107 -12.07 -4.40 -7.33
C ALA A 107 -10.54 -4.41 -7.28
N ILE A 108 -9.96 -3.36 -6.69
CA ILE A 108 -8.54 -3.27 -6.39
C ILE A 108 -8.32 -3.05 -4.89
N PHE A 109 -7.37 -3.80 -4.32
CA PHE A 109 -6.81 -3.53 -3.00
C PHE A 109 -5.43 -2.93 -3.21
N VAL A 110 -5.22 -1.68 -2.82
CA VAL A 110 -3.90 -1.04 -2.78
C VAL A 110 -3.30 -1.19 -1.39
N LYS A 111 -2.10 -1.75 -1.29
CA LYS A 111 -1.40 -1.99 -0.02
C LYS A 111 0.01 -1.39 -0.05
N ASP A 112 0.32 -0.57 0.95
CA ASP A 112 1.64 0.04 1.08
C ASP A 112 2.70 -1.02 1.44
N PRO A 113 3.91 -0.96 0.85
CA PRO A 113 4.96 -1.95 1.09
C PRO A 113 5.72 -1.74 2.42
N ASP A 114 5.50 -0.62 3.09
CA ASP A 114 6.27 -0.11 4.24
C ASP A 114 5.60 -0.38 5.59
N GLY A 115 4.60 -1.26 5.63
CA GLY A 115 3.96 -1.65 6.87
C GLY A 115 3.25 -2.98 6.78
N TYR A 116 3.15 -3.66 7.92
CA TYR A 116 2.45 -4.93 8.06
C TYR A 116 1.19 -4.74 8.88
N PHE A 117 0.12 -5.46 8.53
CA PHE A 117 -1.03 -5.63 9.40
C PHE A 117 -1.79 -6.92 9.08
N CYS A 118 -2.58 -7.37 10.05
CA CYS A 118 -3.56 -8.44 9.91
C CYS A 118 -4.96 -7.83 9.82
N GLY A 119 -5.84 -8.36 8.98
CA GLY A 119 -7.21 -7.87 8.91
C GLY A 119 -8.08 -8.67 7.97
N ASP A 120 -9.38 -8.72 8.29
CA ASP A 120 -10.40 -9.16 7.35
C ASP A 120 -11.04 -7.93 6.70
N PHE A 121 -11.47 -8.09 5.46
CA PHE A 121 -12.04 -7.02 4.66
C PHE A 121 -13.24 -7.52 3.85
N THR A 122 -14.09 -6.59 3.43
CA THR A 122 -15.17 -6.85 2.47
C THR A 122 -14.84 -6.17 1.15
N ILE A 123 -15.26 -6.77 0.03
CA ILE A 123 -15.08 -6.15 -1.30
C ILE A 123 -16.10 -5.02 -1.43
N ALA A 124 -15.70 -3.83 -1.00
CA ALA A 124 -16.43 -2.57 -1.07
C ALA A 124 -15.41 -1.43 -0.90
N ASN A 125 -15.77 -0.21 -1.30
CA ASN A 125 -14.96 0.98 -1.04
C ASN A 125 -14.61 1.07 0.45
N SER A 126 -13.35 0.85 0.79
CA SER A 126 -12.92 0.70 2.19
C SER A 126 -11.51 1.20 2.46
N ILE A 127 -11.23 1.56 3.71
CA ILE A 127 -9.90 1.99 4.17
C ILE A 127 -9.49 1.16 5.38
N ALA A 128 -8.26 0.64 5.34
CA ALA A 128 -7.63 -0.02 6.47
C ALA A 128 -7.36 1.01 7.56
N ILE A 129 -7.99 0.90 8.72
CA ILE A 129 -7.77 1.85 9.80
C ILE A 129 -7.10 1.20 11.01
N TYR A 130 -6.26 1.97 11.69
CA TYR A 130 -5.71 1.60 12.99
C TYR A 130 -5.85 2.78 13.96
N PRO A 131 -6.22 2.54 15.24
CA PRO A 131 -6.32 3.59 16.23
C PRO A 131 -4.93 4.03 16.71
N LEU A 132 -4.72 5.34 16.73
CA LEU A 132 -3.50 6.01 17.20
C LEU A 132 -3.16 5.63 18.64
N ASP A 133 -4.19 5.47 19.49
CA ASP A 133 -4.05 5.13 20.90
C ASP A 133 -3.52 3.70 21.17
N LYS A 134 -3.48 2.83 20.16
CA LYS A 134 -2.87 1.50 20.27
C LYS A 134 -1.39 1.47 19.87
N LEU A 135 -0.78 2.60 19.49
CA LEU A 135 0.63 2.69 19.18
C LEU A 135 1.43 3.16 20.38
N GLU A 136 2.53 2.48 20.70
CA GLU A 136 3.49 2.93 21.72
C GLU A 136 4.29 4.15 21.24
N MET A 137 4.61 4.19 19.94
CA MET A 137 5.33 5.28 19.29
C MET A 137 4.73 5.53 17.91
N VAL A 138 4.48 6.80 17.59
CA VAL A 138 3.92 7.19 16.29
C VAL A 138 4.47 8.54 15.85
N ASN A 139 4.79 8.67 14.57
CA ASN A 139 5.02 9.97 13.94
C ASN A 139 3.73 10.45 13.26
N PRO A 140 2.95 11.34 13.89
CA PRO A 140 1.66 11.77 13.35
C PRO A 140 1.77 12.57 12.05
N ARG A 141 2.96 13.06 11.68
CA ARG A 141 3.15 13.93 10.51
C ARG A 141 3.11 13.20 9.18
N ASN A 142 3.21 11.87 9.18
CA ASN A 142 3.37 11.06 7.97
C ASN A 142 2.20 10.09 7.74
N LYS A 143 1.01 10.41 8.28
CA LYS A 143 -0.18 9.54 8.20
C LYS A 143 -1.38 10.32 7.67
N SER A 144 -2.27 9.62 6.97
CA SER A 144 -3.60 10.13 6.59
C SER A 144 -4.61 9.77 7.68
N TYR A 145 -5.31 10.75 8.24
CA TYR A 145 -6.28 10.54 9.31
C TYR A 145 -7.70 10.47 8.77
N VAL A 146 -8.53 9.63 9.39
CA VAL A 146 -9.86 9.24 8.89
C VAL A 146 -10.91 9.53 9.94
N GLU A 147 -11.93 10.31 9.61
CA GLU A 147 -13.09 10.55 10.50
C GLU A 147 -14.23 9.58 10.17
N LEU A 148 -14.93 9.12 11.21
CA LEU A 148 -16.05 8.19 11.11
C LEU A 148 -17.31 8.82 11.69
N ASP A 149 -18.48 8.49 11.13
CA ASP A 149 -19.78 8.77 11.75
C ASP A 149 -20.25 7.65 12.70
N ASP A 150 -21.40 7.87 13.34
CA ASP A 150 -22.02 6.92 14.28
C ASP A 150 -22.46 5.60 13.61
N GLN A 151 -22.61 5.59 12.28
CA GLN A 151 -22.93 4.40 11.49
C GLN A 151 -21.68 3.69 10.93
N PHE A 152 -20.47 4.12 11.34
CA PHE A 152 -19.20 3.60 10.86
C PHE A 152 -18.97 3.80 9.35
N TYR A 153 -19.44 4.91 8.78
CA TYR A 153 -18.98 5.38 7.47
C TYR A 153 -17.82 6.34 7.62
N ILE A 154 -16.93 6.33 6.65
CA ILE A 154 -15.85 7.32 6.55
C ILE A 154 -16.46 8.61 6.01
N THR A 155 -16.39 9.67 6.81
CA THR A 155 -16.91 11.00 6.45
C THR A 155 -15.82 11.92 5.92
N ASN A 156 -14.57 11.67 6.31
CA ASN A 156 -13.45 12.53 5.95
C ASN A 156 -12.13 11.75 5.97
N ILE A 157 -11.18 12.16 5.12
CA ILE A 157 -9.80 11.70 5.15
C ILE A 157 -8.87 12.87 4.79
N ILE A 158 -7.86 13.12 5.62
CA ILE A 158 -6.90 14.20 5.39
C ILE A 158 -5.47 13.71 5.55
N GLU A 159 -4.65 14.01 4.55
CA GLU A 159 -3.23 13.73 4.53
C GLU A 159 -2.45 14.62 5.51
N LYS A 160 -1.56 14.02 6.31
CA LYS A 160 -0.60 14.72 7.20
C LYS A 160 -1.21 15.70 8.21
N LYS A 161 -2.51 15.56 8.53
CA LYS A 161 -3.21 16.37 9.52
C LYS A 161 -4.11 15.51 10.40
N ILE A 162 -3.91 15.57 11.71
CA ILE A 162 -4.72 14.84 12.69
C ILE A 162 -6.13 15.44 12.72
N ILE A 163 -7.14 14.62 12.42
CA ILE A 163 -8.56 14.97 12.55
C ILE A 163 -9.35 14.01 13.44
N SER A 164 -8.81 12.84 13.75
CA SER A 164 -9.44 11.84 14.60
C SER A 164 -8.39 10.92 15.24
N ARG A 165 -8.85 9.94 16.02
CA ARG A 165 -7.97 8.88 16.56
C ARG A 165 -7.58 7.83 15.52
N PHE A 166 -8.25 7.75 14.37
CA PHE A 166 -8.01 6.71 13.38
C PHE A 166 -7.15 7.27 12.24
N PHE A 167 -6.15 6.49 11.84
CA PHE A 167 -5.34 6.76 10.66
C PHE A 167 -5.39 5.58 9.70
N ASN A 168 -5.11 5.84 8.43
CA ASN A 168 -4.98 4.81 7.42
C ASN A 168 -3.72 3.98 7.66
N ALA A 169 -3.88 2.67 7.82
CA ALA A 169 -2.81 1.69 8.02
C ALA A 169 -2.10 1.26 6.72
N GLY A 170 -2.26 2.04 5.65
CA GLY A 170 -1.64 1.78 4.34
C GLY A 170 -2.41 0.76 3.51
N GLY A 171 -3.74 0.77 3.58
CA GLY A 171 -4.61 -0.12 2.80
C GLY A 171 -5.86 0.59 2.30
N TYR A 172 -6.12 0.50 0.99
CA TYR A 172 -7.31 1.05 0.35
C TYR A 172 -7.97 -0.02 -0.51
N ILE A 173 -9.30 -0.11 -0.47
CA ILE A 173 -10.07 -0.94 -1.39
C ILE A 173 -10.95 -0.01 -2.21
N PHE A 174 -10.87 -0.13 -3.52
CA PHE A 174 -11.82 0.45 -4.46
C PHE A 174 -12.62 -0.69 -5.07
N ASP A 175 -13.94 -0.58 -5.05
CA ASP A 175 -14.84 -1.62 -5.55
C ASP A 175 -14.78 -1.81 -7.07
N ASP A 176 -14.35 -0.76 -7.79
CA ASP A 176 -14.16 -0.76 -9.24
C ASP A 176 -12.90 0.04 -9.65
N ALA A 177 -11.96 -0.64 -10.29
CA ALA A 177 -10.73 -0.07 -10.82
C ALA A 177 -10.99 1.06 -11.84
N ALA A 178 -12.04 0.95 -12.67
CA ALA A 178 -12.38 1.97 -13.65
C ALA A 178 -12.88 3.26 -12.96
N VAL A 179 -13.60 3.11 -11.85
CA VAL A 179 -14.00 4.26 -11.02
C VAL A 179 -12.76 4.92 -10.43
N PHE A 180 -11.84 4.16 -9.84
CA PHE A 180 -10.55 4.69 -9.36
C PHE A 180 -9.81 5.48 -10.45
N CYS A 181 -9.64 4.90 -11.65
CA CYS A 181 -8.95 5.55 -12.77
C CYS A 181 -9.62 6.88 -13.17
N LYS A 182 -10.95 6.91 -13.23
CA LYS A 182 -11.71 8.13 -13.53
C LYS A 182 -11.44 9.25 -12.50
N TYR A 183 -11.34 8.93 -11.22
CA TYR A 183 -11.02 9.93 -10.19
C TYR A 183 -9.56 10.36 -10.24
N TYR A 184 -8.64 9.44 -10.51
CA TYR A 184 -7.24 9.78 -10.75
C TYR A 184 -7.11 10.77 -11.93
N GLU A 185 -7.73 10.50 -13.07
CA GLU A 185 -7.70 11.36 -14.27
C GLU A 185 -8.33 12.75 -14.05
N ARG A 186 -9.21 12.90 -13.06
CA ARG A 186 -9.74 14.23 -12.66
C ARG A 186 -8.74 15.03 -11.82
N LEU A 187 -7.82 14.34 -11.13
CA LEU A 187 -6.96 14.92 -10.10
C LEU A 187 -5.46 14.86 -10.42
N TYR A 188 -5.03 14.18 -11.49
CA TYR A 188 -3.60 13.95 -11.78
C TYR A 188 -2.75 15.22 -11.94
N LEU A 189 -3.38 16.36 -12.24
CA LEU A 189 -2.70 17.65 -12.33
C LEU A 189 -2.42 18.30 -10.96
N TYR A 190 -2.99 17.78 -9.87
CA TYR A 190 -2.70 18.28 -8.53
C TYR A 190 -1.29 17.88 -8.11
N GLU A 191 -0.53 18.87 -7.65
CA GLU A 191 0.79 18.65 -7.08
C GLU A 191 0.67 17.79 -5.80
N GLN A 192 1.54 16.78 -5.65
CA GLN A 192 1.52 15.83 -4.52
C GLN A 192 0.16 15.13 -4.34
N LEU A 193 -0.32 14.47 -5.39
CA LEU A 193 -1.57 13.70 -5.33
C LEU A 193 -1.43 12.41 -4.49
N PHE A 194 -1.93 12.43 -3.26
CA PHE A 194 -2.07 11.24 -2.41
C PHE A 194 -3.37 10.46 -2.67
N MET A 195 -3.39 9.17 -2.30
CA MET A 195 -4.58 8.32 -2.34
C MET A 195 -5.75 8.90 -1.51
N SER A 196 -5.43 9.56 -0.40
CA SER A 196 -6.39 10.25 0.46
C SER A 196 -7.17 11.33 -0.30
N HIS A 197 -6.56 12.04 -1.25
CA HIS A 197 -7.27 13.02 -2.08
C HIS A 197 -8.27 12.38 -3.04
N ILE A 198 -7.94 11.21 -3.61
CA ILE A 198 -8.86 10.46 -4.48
C ILE A 198 -10.09 10.02 -3.67
N VAL A 199 -9.86 9.43 -2.50
CA VAL A 199 -10.94 9.05 -1.59
C VAL A 199 -11.77 10.26 -1.20
N TYR A 200 -11.14 11.38 -0.82
CA TYR A 200 -11.85 12.59 -0.44
C TYR A 200 -12.75 13.12 -1.57
N ALA A 201 -12.26 13.12 -2.82
CA ALA A 201 -13.08 13.50 -3.98
C ALA A 201 -14.26 12.54 -4.20
N MET A 202 -14.07 11.24 -3.98
CA MET A 202 -15.17 10.26 -4.05
C MET A 202 -16.22 10.49 -2.95
N LEU A 203 -15.79 10.83 -1.73
CA LEU A 203 -16.69 11.19 -0.62
C LEU A 203 -17.52 12.44 -0.95
N LEU A 204 -16.93 13.46 -1.57
CA LEU A 204 -17.65 14.67 -2.03
C LEU A 204 -18.73 14.35 -3.08
N ASP A 205 -18.50 13.34 -3.92
CA ASP A 205 -19.45 12.83 -4.90
C ASP A 205 -20.45 11.81 -4.27
N ASN A 206 -20.53 11.72 -2.93
CA ASN A 206 -21.38 10.81 -2.15
C ASN A 206 -21.12 9.32 -2.39
N ILE A 207 -19.91 8.94 -2.82
CA ILE A 207 -19.50 7.52 -2.88
C ILE A 207 -19.01 7.11 -1.49
N PRO A 208 -19.72 6.22 -0.79
CA PRO A 208 -19.41 5.90 0.60
C PRO A 208 -18.16 5.01 0.71
N PHE A 209 -17.36 5.26 1.74
CA PHE A 209 -16.29 4.36 2.17
C PHE A 209 -16.58 3.79 3.55
N ARG A 210 -16.18 2.54 3.80
CA ARG A 210 -16.24 1.90 5.12
C ARG A 210 -14.85 1.66 5.71
N PRO A 211 -14.68 1.76 7.03
CA PRO A 211 -13.46 1.31 7.66
C PRO A 211 -13.42 -0.22 7.72
N PHE A 212 -12.22 -0.79 7.68
CA PHE A 212 -11.95 -2.09 8.28
C PHE A 212 -10.78 -1.95 9.26
N GLU A 213 -11.02 -2.29 10.53
CA GLU A 213 -10.00 -2.17 11.57
C GLU A 213 -9.00 -3.31 11.47
N VAL A 214 -7.72 -2.95 11.40
CA VAL A 214 -6.61 -3.91 11.31
C VAL A 214 -6.00 -4.18 12.69
N LYS A 215 -5.21 -5.25 12.77
CA LYS A 215 -4.51 -5.72 13.97
C LYS A 215 -3.03 -5.91 13.67
N ASP A 216 -2.22 -6.01 14.74
CA ASP A 216 -0.79 -6.28 14.66
C ASP A 216 -0.03 -5.32 13.72
N PHE A 217 -0.50 -4.06 13.67
CA PHE A 217 0.07 -3.04 12.80
C PHE A 217 1.54 -2.77 13.16
N GLN A 218 2.41 -2.86 12.15
CA GLN A 218 3.83 -2.53 12.26
C GLN A 218 4.16 -1.52 11.17
N ASP A 219 4.82 -0.44 11.57
CA ASP A 219 5.22 0.66 10.69
C ASP A 219 6.71 0.57 10.40
N TRP A 220 7.08 0.49 9.13
CA TRP A 220 8.46 0.50 8.65
C TRP A 220 8.75 1.74 7.80
N GLY A 221 7.89 2.77 7.84
CA GLY A 221 7.90 3.94 6.96
C GLY A 221 9.18 4.79 6.94
N SER A 222 10.19 4.48 7.76
CA SER A 222 11.55 4.99 7.60
C SER A 222 12.60 3.89 7.79
N GLU A 223 13.78 4.08 7.21
CA GLU A 223 14.91 3.16 7.44
C GLU A 223 15.24 3.00 8.93
N ARG A 224 15.02 4.05 9.74
CA ARG A 224 15.19 3.97 11.20
C ARG A 224 14.16 3.04 11.84
N ASP A 225 12.90 3.19 11.47
CA ASP A 225 11.81 2.36 12.00
C ASP A 225 11.98 0.89 11.56
N CYS A 226 12.40 0.70 10.31
CA CYS A 226 12.80 -0.60 9.78
C CYS A 226 13.98 -1.20 10.56
N ASN A 227 15.03 -0.43 10.84
CA ASN A 227 16.18 -0.90 11.61
C ASN A 227 15.81 -1.27 13.05
N TYR A 228 14.92 -0.52 13.70
CA TYR A 228 14.38 -0.90 15.01
C TYR A 228 13.65 -2.24 14.95
N TYR A 229 12.81 -2.45 13.92
CA TYR A 229 12.13 -3.72 13.70
C TYR A 229 13.12 -4.89 13.49
N LEU A 230 14.13 -4.70 12.65
CA LEU A 230 15.15 -5.73 12.39
C LEU A 230 15.96 -6.05 13.64
N LEU A 231 16.35 -5.03 14.42
CA LEU A 231 17.13 -5.20 15.64
C LEU A 231 16.31 -5.93 16.72
N ASP A 232 15.08 -5.50 17.04
CA ASP A 232 14.23 -6.15 18.07
C ASP A 232 14.09 -7.67 17.83
N ARG A 233 14.03 -8.08 16.57
CA ARG A 233 13.89 -9.49 16.18
C ARG A 233 15.20 -10.28 16.18
N LEU A 234 16.35 -9.62 16.00
CA LEU A 234 17.67 -10.25 16.08
C LEU A 234 18.07 -10.59 17.53
N TRP A 235 17.62 -9.81 18.53
CA TRP A 235 17.89 -10.07 19.96
C TRP A 235 16.99 -11.15 20.58
N LYS A 236 16.01 -11.67 19.84
CA LYS A 236 15.09 -12.73 20.28
C LYS A 236 15.57 -14.14 19.90
N TYR A 237 16.77 -14.26 19.33
CA TYR A 237 17.52 -15.50 19.06
C TYR A 237 18.89 -15.44 19.72
#